data_AF-A0A5S4YHG7-F1
#
_entry.id   AF-A0A5S4YHG7-F1
#
_cell.length_a   1.000
_cell.length_b   1.000
_cell.length_c   1.000
_cell.angle_alpha   90.00
_cell.angle_beta   90.00
_cell.angle_gamma   90.00
#
_symmetry.space_group_name_H-M   'P 1'
#
loop_
_entity.id
_entity.type
_entity.pdbx_description
1 polymer ?
#
loop_
_entity_poly.entity_id
_entity_poly.type
_entity_poly.pdbx_seq_one_letter_code
_entity_poly.pdbx_strand_id
1 'polypeptide(L)'
;MLDRVVAEHIEQRLLQPMRLEQILSRVLDRREERAKRRTTHIAELRKRAAEAEAKLKRLYDAIENGIADVSDPMLKERVTELKAIRDQARADAERAEGALDRLGSSITPQALKTFASLARKAHANRVGRLPP
;
A
#
# COMPACT_ATOMS: atom_id res chain seq x y z
N MET A 1 41.01 2.44 -11.57
CA MET A 1 41.04 3.92 -11.60
C MET A 1 39.71 4.54 -12.02
N LEU A 2 38.86 3.86 -12.81
CA LEU A 2 37.49 4.33 -13.09
C LEU A 2 36.55 4.25 -11.87
N ASP A 3 36.57 3.15 -11.10
CA ASP A 3 35.65 2.96 -9.97
C ASP A 3 35.75 4.07 -8.92
N ARG A 4 36.95 4.61 -8.69
CA ARG A 4 37.18 5.68 -7.72
C ARG A 4 36.60 7.01 -8.18
N VAL A 5 36.75 7.32 -9.48
CA VAL A 5 36.22 8.54 -10.12
C VAL A 5 34.71 8.43 -10.29
N VAL A 6 34.17 7.25 -10.60
CA VAL A 6 32.72 7.00 -10.65
C VAL A 6 32.12 7.09 -9.25
N ALA A 7 32.77 6.54 -8.23
CA ALA A 7 32.35 6.69 -6.84
C ALA A 7 32.40 8.15 -6.36
N GLU A 8 33.46 8.90 -6.67
CA GLU A 8 33.55 10.34 -6.38
C GLU A 8 32.51 11.16 -7.15
N HIS A 9 32.24 10.83 -8.41
CA HIS A 9 31.26 11.55 -9.23
C HIS A 9 29.82 11.27 -8.77
N ILE A 10 29.54 10.05 -8.30
CA ILE A 10 28.29 9.69 -7.64
C ILE A 10 28.21 10.35 -6.25
N GLU A 11 29.29 10.38 -5.47
CA GLU A 11 29.35 11.08 -4.18
C GLU A 11 29.10 12.59 -4.30
N GLN A 12 29.73 13.26 -5.27
CA GLN A 12 29.64 14.70 -5.43
C GLN A 12 28.31 15.17 -6.03
N ARG A 13 27.53 14.31 -6.73
CA ARG A 13 26.27 14.70 -7.40
C ARG A 13 25.01 13.98 -6.90
N LEU A 14 25.10 12.72 -6.49
CA LEU A 14 23.96 11.94 -5.95
C LEU A 14 23.88 12.02 -4.42
N LEU A 15 25.00 12.21 -3.72
CA LEU A 15 25.04 12.37 -2.26
C LEU A 15 25.12 13.83 -1.79
N GLN A 16 24.85 14.81 -2.67
CA GLN A 16 24.59 16.18 -2.20
C GLN A 16 23.40 16.15 -1.23
N PRO A 17 23.59 16.51 0.04
CA PRO A 17 22.60 16.21 1.06
C PRO A 17 21.22 16.84 0.81
N MET A 18 21.18 18.03 0.21
CA MET A 18 19.93 18.68 -0.19
C MET A 18 19.19 17.93 -1.31
N ARG A 19 19.92 17.41 -2.31
CA ARG A 19 19.32 16.62 -3.40
C ARG A 19 18.82 15.27 -2.87
N LEU A 20 19.59 14.65 -1.97
CA LEU A 20 19.20 13.41 -1.32
C LEU A 20 17.92 13.59 -0.49
N GLU A 21 17.83 14.66 0.30
CA GLU A 21 16.63 15.00 1.07
C GLU A 21 15.41 15.19 0.14
N GLN A 22 15.54 15.97 -0.94
CA GLN A 22 14.46 16.18 -1.91
C GLN A 22 14.01 14.88 -2.59
N ILE A 23 14.96 14.03 -3.02
CA ILE A 23 14.65 12.75 -3.68
C ILE A 23 13.92 11.82 -2.69
N LEU A 24 14.44 11.71 -1.48
CA LEU A 24 13.87 10.81 -0.47
C LEU A 24 12.50 11.29 0.02
N SER A 25 12.28 12.60 0.20
CA SER A 25 10.94 13.14 0.48
C SER A 25 9.94 12.77 -0.62
N ARG A 26 10.30 12.97 -1.91
CA ARG A 26 9.43 12.56 -3.03
C ARG A 26 9.17 11.04 -3.08
N VAL A 27 10.10 10.22 -2.61
CA VAL A 27 9.90 8.78 -2.50
C VAL A 27 8.94 8.44 -1.38
N LEU A 28 9.03 9.13 -0.24
CA LEU A 28 8.10 8.97 0.89
C LEU A 28 6.68 9.42 0.53
N ASP A 29 6.53 10.60 -0.07
CA ASP A 29 5.23 11.13 -0.49
C ASP A 29 4.53 10.13 -1.42
N ARG A 30 5.27 9.58 -2.41
CA ARG A 30 4.74 8.56 -3.31
C ARG A 30 4.40 7.25 -2.62
N ARG A 31 5.14 6.86 -1.58
CA ARG A 31 4.84 5.65 -0.79
C ARG A 31 3.58 5.85 0.05
N GLU A 32 3.47 6.98 0.73
CA GLU A 32 2.30 7.32 1.54
C GLU A 32 1.05 7.41 0.67
N GLU A 33 1.16 8.05 -0.49
CA GLU A 33 0.07 8.15 -1.45
C GLU A 33 -0.37 6.79 -2.00
N ARG A 34 0.59 5.90 -2.31
CA ARG A 34 0.29 4.51 -2.71
C ARG A 34 -0.37 3.72 -1.58
N ALA A 35 0.08 3.91 -0.33
CA ALA A 35 -0.50 3.27 0.84
C ALA A 35 -1.95 3.72 1.04
N LYS A 36 -2.21 5.04 1.05
CA LYS A 36 -3.55 5.62 1.16
C LYS A 36 -4.52 5.11 0.09
N ARG A 37 -4.09 5.12 -1.18
CA ARG A 37 -4.91 4.59 -2.28
C ARG A 37 -5.25 3.12 -2.07
N ARG A 38 -4.28 2.32 -1.63
CA ARG A 38 -4.50 0.88 -1.43
C ARG A 38 -5.38 0.60 -0.21
N THR A 39 -5.21 1.34 0.89
CA THR A 39 -6.11 1.26 2.06
C THR A 39 -7.54 1.64 1.69
N THR A 40 -7.72 2.69 0.89
CA THR A 40 -9.04 3.11 0.38
C THR A 40 -9.67 1.99 -0.46
N HIS A 41 -8.89 1.42 -1.37
CA HIS A 41 -9.34 0.32 -2.22
C HIS A 41 -9.75 -0.94 -1.41
N ILE A 42 -8.97 -1.30 -0.38
CA ILE A 42 -9.32 -2.40 0.53
C ILE A 42 -10.65 -2.12 1.25
N ALA A 43 -10.85 -0.88 1.72
CA ALA A 43 -12.10 -0.50 2.36
C ALA A 43 -13.30 -0.61 1.41
N GLU A 44 -13.14 -0.21 0.15
CA GLU A 44 -14.17 -0.36 -0.89
C GLU A 44 -14.52 -1.84 -1.16
N LEU A 45 -13.50 -2.70 -1.27
CA LEU A 45 -13.70 -4.15 -1.47
C LEU A 45 -14.42 -4.79 -0.28
N ARG A 46 -14.01 -4.46 0.94
CA ARG A 46 -14.67 -4.93 2.17
C ARG A 46 -16.12 -4.45 2.25
N LYS A 47 -16.38 -3.19 1.89
CA LYS A 47 -17.74 -2.63 1.82
C LYS A 47 -18.60 -3.40 0.82
N ARG A 48 -18.08 -3.68 -0.38
CA ARG A 48 -18.79 -4.46 -1.41
C ARG A 48 -19.13 -5.88 -0.92
N ALA A 49 -18.20 -6.54 -0.23
CA ALA A 49 -18.43 -7.84 0.38
C ALA A 49 -19.53 -7.79 1.45
N ALA A 50 -19.49 -6.78 2.33
CA ALA A 50 -20.49 -6.59 3.38
C ALA A 50 -21.89 -6.29 2.82
N GLU A 51 -21.98 -5.48 1.77
CA GLU A 51 -23.25 -5.19 1.08
C GLU A 51 -23.85 -6.43 0.42
N ALA A 52 -23.02 -7.27 -0.22
CA ALA A 52 -23.46 -8.53 -0.80
C ALA A 52 -23.94 -9.52 0.27
N GLU A 53 -23.21 -9.62 1.39
CA GLU A 53 -23.62 -10.43 2.54
C GLU A 53 -24.95 -9.93 3.15
N ALA A 54 -25.12 -8.63 3.32
CA ALA A 54 -26.36 -8.06 3.82
C ALA A 54 -27.55 -8.32 2.87
N LYS A 55 -27.33 -8.32 1.55
CA LYS A 55 -28.36 -8.71 0.58
C LYS A 55 -28.70 -10.20 0.68
N LEU A 56 -27.69 -11.08 0.80
CA LEU A 56 -27.90 -12.51 1.02
C LEU A 56 -28.73 -12.77 2.28
N LYS A 57 -28.38 -12.11 3.39
CA LYS A 57 -29.12 -12.26 4.64
C LYS A 57 -30.60 -11.91 4.48
N ARG A 58 -30.93 -10.78 3.83
CA ARG A 58 -32.32 -10.40 3.56
C ARG A 58 -33.06 -11.42 2.70
N LEU A 59 -32.39 -12.06 1.75
CA LEU A 59 -33.00 -13.12 0.94
C LEU A 59 -33.28 -14.37 1.77
N TYR A 60 -32.36 -14.75 2.66
CA TYR A 60 -32.60 -15.86 3.58
C TYR A 60 -33.72 -15.55 4.57
N ASP A 61 -33.75 -14.35 5.15
CA ASP A 61 -34.84 -13.91 6.02
C ASP A 61 -36.19 -13.93 5.27
N ALA A 62 -36.22 -13.53 3.99
CA ALA A 62 -37.44 -13.58 3.17
C ALA A 62 -37.93 -15.01 2.91
N ILE A 63 -37.00 -15.97 2.76
CA ILE A 63 -37.33 -17.40 2.63
C ILE A 63 -37.91 -17.92 3.96
N GLU A 64 -37.25 -17.62 5.08
CA GLU A 64 -37.68 -18.08 6.42
C GLU A 64 -39.08 -17.57 6.79
N ASN A 65 -39.42 -16.35 6.35
CA ASN A 65 -40.73 -15.76 6.58
C ASN A 65 -41.78 -16.15 5.51
N GLY A 66 -41.44 -17.04 4.56
CA GLY A 66 -42.35 -17.49 3.50
C GLY A 66 -42.69 -16.43 2.46
N ILE A 67 -41.95 -15.30 2.43
CA ILE A 67 -42.13 -14.21 1.45
C ILE A 67 -41.54 -14.61 0.10
N ALA A 68 -40.45 -15.38 0.10
CA ALA A 68 -39.77 -15.84 -1.10
C ALA A 68 -39.85 -17.37 -1.23
N ASP A 69 -40.10 -17.86 -2.46
CA ASP A 69 -40.14 -19.29 -2.77
C ASP A 69 -38.73 -19.81 -3.11
N VAL A 70 -38.27 -20.82 -2.36
CA VAL A 70 -36.97 -21.50 -2.58
C VAL A 70 -36.90 -22.19 -3.94
N SER A 71 -38.04 -22.53 -4.52
CA SER A 71 -38.15 -23.19 -5.82
C SER A 71 -38.01 -22.22 -6.99
N ASP A 72 -38.02 -20.90 -6.73
CA ASP A 72 -37.86 -19.87 -7.75
C ASP A 72 -36.45 -19.92 -8.38
N PRO A 73 -36.34 -20.21 -9.69
CA PRO A 73 -35.06 -20.21 -10.40
C PRO A 73 -34.33 -18.85 -10.34
N MET A 74 -35.07 -17.73 -10.36
CA MET A 74 -34.49 -16.40 -10.29
C MET A 74 -33.85 -16.15 -8.92
N LEU A 75 -34.46 -16.65 -7.84
CA LEU A 75 -33.90 -16.56 -6.50
C LEU A 75 -32.59 -17.36 -6.39
N LYS A 76 -32.56 -18.56 -6.96
CA LYS A 76 -31.36 -19.41 -6.98
C LYS A 76 -30.20 -18.77 -7.74
N GLU A 77 -30.47 -18.20 -8.91
CA GLU A 77 -29.48 -17.44 -9.69
C GLU A 77 -28.98 -16.23 -8.89
N ARG A 78 -29.89 -15.48 -8.27
CA ARG A 78 -29.54 -14.28 -7.51
C ARG A 78 -28.67 -14.58 -6.29
N VAL A 79 -28.98 -15.65 -5.55
CA VAL A 79 -28.15 -16.10 -4.43
C VAL A 79 -26.75 -16.52 -4.92
N THR A 80 -26.68 -17.21 -6.04
CA THR A 80 -25.40 -17.65 -6.64
C THR A 80 -24.54 -16.46 -7.02
N GLU A 81 -25.12 -15.47 -7.71
CA GLU A 81 -24.44 -14.23 -8.10
C GLU A 81 -23.95 -13.44 -6.87
N LEU A 82 -24.80 -13.26 -5.85
CA LEU A 82 -24.43 -12.53 -4.64
C LEU A 82 -23.32 -13.23 -3.85
N LYS A 83 -23.32 -14.57 -3.78
CA LYS A 83 -22.22 -15.36 -3.20
C LYS A 83 -20.92 -15.12 -3.97
N ALA A 84 -20.97 -15.21 -5.30
CA ALA A 84 -19.80 -14.96 -6.15
C ALA A 84 -19.23 -13.55 -5.95
N ILE A 85 -20.08 -12.52 -5.91
CA ILE A 85 -19.66 -11.13 -5.67
C ILE A 85 -18.99 -11.00 -4.30
N ARG A 86 -19.59 -11.55 -3.26
CA ARG A 86 -19.04 -11.50 -1.90
C ARG A 86 -17.69 -12.20 -1.82
N ASP A 87 -17.62 -13.42 -2.33
CA ASP A 87 -16.43 -14.27 -2.20
C ASP A 87 -15.27 -13.67 -3.00
N GLN A 88 -15.56 -13.16 -4.20
CA GLN A 88 -14.58 -12.42 -5.01
C GLN A 88 -14.09 -11.15 -4.29
N ALA A 89 -15.00 -10.33 -3.76
CA ALA A 89 -14.63 -9.09 -3.06
C ALA A 89 -13.80 -9.37 -1.79
N ARG A 90 -14.08 -10.45 -1.05
CA ARG A 90 -13.27 -10.90 0.08
C ARG A 90 -11.87 -11.33 -0.36
N ALA A 91 -11.78 -12.19 -1.38
CA ALA A 91 -10.50 -12.64 -1.90
C ALA A 91 -9.65 -11.49 -2.47
N ASP A 92 -10.29 -10.50 -3.10
CA ASP A 92 -9.63 -9.28 -3.57
C ASP A 92 -9.09 -8.44 -2.41
N ALA A 93 -9.88 -8.27 -1.33
CA ALA A 93 -9.47 -7.53 -0.15
C ALA A 93 -8.27 -8.21 0.54
N GLU A 94 -8.34 -9.54 0.75
CA GLU A 94 -7.25 -10.34 1.33
C GLU A 94 -5.97 -10.24 0.50
N ARG A 95 -6.07 -10.32 -0.84
CA ARG A 95 -4.92 -10.11 -1.73
C ARG A 95 -4.34 -8.71 -1.62
N ALA A 96 -5.18 -7.69 -1.54
CA ALA A 96 -4.74 -6.30 -1.43
C ALA A 96 -4.08 -6.02 -0.07
N GLU A 97 -4.57 -6.62 1.02
CA GLU A 97 -3.99 -6.58 2.36
C GLU A 97 -2.63 -7.27 2.40
N GLY A 98 -2.53 -8.51 1.89
CA GLY A 98 -1.24 -9.19 1.79
C GLY A 98 -0.22 -8.43 0.93
N ALA A 99 -0.68 -7.68 -0.08
CA ALA A 99 0.17 -6.79 -0.86
C ALA A 99 0.57 -5.50 -0.12
N LEU A 100 -0.18 -5.06 0.90
CA LEU A 100 0.24 -3.98 1.80
C LEU A 100 1.31 -4.47 2.77
N ASP A 101 1.13 -5.64 3.37
CA ASP A 101 2.09 -6.20 4.34
C ASP A 101 3.46 -6.44 3.70
N ARG A 102 3.49 -6.90 2.45
CA ARG A 102 4.72 -7.09 1.66
C ARG A 102 5.46 -5.79 1.31
N LEU A 103 4.84 -4.62 1.43
CA LEU A 103 5.54 -3.35 1.23
C LEU A 103 6.59 -3.07 2.33
N GLY A 104 6.63 -3.91 3.38
CA GLY A 104 7.65 -3.91 4.41
C GLY A 104 7.54 -2.72 5.36
N SER A 105 8.35 -2.73 6.43
CA SER A 105 8.40 -1.68 7.45
C SER A 105 8.42 -0.30 6.79
N SER A 106 7.43 0.52 7.10
CA SER A 106 7.34 1.89 6.58
C SER A 106 8.65 2.62 6.89
N ILE A 107 9.38 3.03 5.85
CA ILE A 107 10.46 4.00 6.03
C ILE A 107 9.77 5.26 6.55
N THR A 108 9.92 5.54 7.83
CA THR A 108 9.26 6.70 8.44
C THR A 108 9.95 7.97 7.96
N PRO A 109 9.21 9.09 7.81
CA PRO A 109 9.82 10.39 7.53
C PRO A 109 10.93 10.73 8.53
N GLN A 110 10.78 10.28 9.79
CA GLN A 110 11.78 10.47 10.82
C GLN A 110 13.04 9.63 10.59
N ALA A 111 12.92 8.34 10.28
CA ALA A 111 14.06 7.49 9.97
C ALA A 111 14.88 8.04 8.79
N LEU A 112 14.16 8.61 7.81
CA LEU A 112 14.74 9.23 6.64
C LEU A 112 15.46 10.55 6.94
N LYS A 113 14.86 11.43 7.77
CA LYS A 113 15.51 12.65 8.27
C LYS A 113 16.77 12.34 9.07
N THR A 114 16.71 11.32 9.92
CA THR A 114 17.87 10.82 10.67
C THR A 114 18.95 10.32 9.72
N PHE A 115 18.59 9.51 8.72
CA PHE A 115 19.53 9.04 7.70
C PHE A 115 20.18 10.21 6.93
N ALA A 116 19.40 11.17 6.45
CA ALA A 116 19.91 12.35 5.75
C ALA A 116 20.82 13.20 6.65
N SER A 117 20.46 13.37 7.93
CA SER A 117 21.30 14.09 8.90
C SER A 117 22.62 13.36 9.20
N LEU A 118 22.61 12.04 9.29
CA LEU A 118 23.81 11.24 9.50
C LEU A 118 24.71 11.27 8.26
N ALA A 119 24.13 11.18 7.07
CA ALA A 119 24.86 11.34 5.80
C ALA A 119 25.53 12.74 5.70
N ARG A 120 24.84 13.81 6.13
CA ARG A 120 25.43 15.17 6.23
C ARG A 120 26.66 15.21 7.15
N LYS A 121 26.53 14.67 8.37
CA LYS A 121 27.61 14.67 9.36
C LYS A 121 28.81 13.86 8.87
N ALA A 122 28.58 12.70 8.26
CA ALA A 122 29.64 11.86 7.69
C ALA A 122 30.38 12.56 6.54
N HIS A 123 29.67 13.24 5.65
CA HIS A 123 30.27 14.02 4.57
C HIS A 123 31.11 15.19 5.10
N ALA A 124 30.57 15.99 6.02
CA ALA A 124 31.28 17.13 6.62
C ALA A 124 32.57 16.69 7.34
N ASN A 125 32.51 15.59 8.11
CA ASN A 125 33.68 15.04 8.80
C ASN A 125 34.76 14.49 7.84
N ARG A 126 34.39 14.06 6.63
CA ARG A 126 35.34 13.56 5.64
C ARG A 126 36.01 14.68 4.85
N VAL A 127 35.27 15.74 4.53
CA VAL A 127 35.83 16.94 3.85
C VAL A 127 36.78 17.71 4.78
N GLY A 128 36.51 17.76 6.09
CA GLY A 128 37.39 18.40 7.08
C GLY A 128 38.67 17.63 7.44
N ARG A 129 38.91 16.43 6.87
CA ARG A 129 40.09 15.58 7.14
C ARG A 129 41.09 15.50 5.98
N LEU A 130 40.87 16.23 4.87
CA LEU A 130 41.89 16.33 3.82
C LEU A 130 43.00 17.31 4.27
N PRO A 131 44.29 16.92 4.22
CA PRO A 131 45.40 17.85 4.42
C PRO A 131 45.50 18.85 3.25
N PRO A 132 46.12 20.04 3.47
CA PRO A 132 46.30 21.07 2.45
C PRO A 132 47.20 20.63 1.29
#